data_AF-A0A366K4R4-F1
#
_entry.id   AF-A0A366K4R4-F1
#
_cell.length_a   1.000
_cell.length_b   1.000
_cell.length_c   1.000
_cell.angle_alpha   90.00
_cell.angle_beta   90.00
_cell.angle_gamma   90.00
#
_symmetry.space_group_name_H-M   'P 1'
#
loop_
_entity.id
_entity.type
_entity.pdbx_description
1 polymer ?
#
loop_
_entity_poly.entity_id
_entity_poly.type
_entity_poly.pdbx_seq_one_letter_code
_entity_poly.pdbx_strand_id
1 'polypeptide(L)'
;MEISTLFWDASFEELKQGYIEEKDSFTCLLCGDKIEKGIVYPYKDRFYEAERYMRIHIETAHTSVFDYLLSMDKKLTGLTDHQKSLLQLFYQGKSDKGIQKELDMGSTSTIRHHRFALKEKERQAKTFLAIMELLKEKDEYAPAFLPVHKTATMVDDRYNITEEEQEKILKKYFPEGTDKPLLKFPPKEKQRLIVLREVASQLLPEHTYGEKELNQALKDFYEDYALIRRYLIDYGFLDRKLDGSEYWLKK
;
A
#
# COMPACT_ATOMS: atom_id res chain seq x y z
N MET A 1 -9.25 3.11 1.81
CA MET A 1 -8.82 3.70 0.51
C MET A 1 -8.09 5.01 0.66
N GLU A 2 -8.51 5.89 1.58
CA GLU A 2 -7.83 7.18 1.84
C GLU A 2 -6.33 7.03 2.12
N ILE A 3 -5.92 5.99 2.84
CA ILE A 3 -4.51 5.73 3.21
C ILE A 3 -3.62 5.50 1.98
N SER A 4 -4.12 4.82 0.94
CA SER A 4 -3.32 4.61 -0.28
C SER A 4 -3.09 5.93 -1.01
N THR A 5 -4.11 6.78 -1.10
CA THR A 5 -3.99 8.13 -1.69
C THR A 5 -3.01 8.97 -0.87
N LEU A 6 -3.16 9.03 0.45
CA LEU A 6 -2.25 9.75 1.35
C LEU A 6 -0.79 9.28 1.20
N PHE A 7 -0.56 7.97 1.02
CA PHE A 7 0.79 7.45 0.80
C PHE A 7 1.40 7.92 -0.52
N TRP A 8 0.63 7.92 -1.62
CA TRP A 8 1.18 8.30 -2.93
C TRP A 8 1.31 9.81 -3.12
N ASP A 9 0.51 10.60 -2.40
CA ASP A 9 0.55 12.06 -2.43
C ASP A 9 1.54 12.63 -1.40
N ALA A 10 2.00 11.82 -0.45
CA ALA A 10 2.98 12.23 0.56
C ALA A 10 4.29 12.70 -0.09
N SER A 11 4.85 13.78 0.45
CA SER A 11 6.15 14.28 0.06
C SER A 11 7.25 13.26 0.36
N PHE A 12 8.41 13.43 -0.27
CA PHE A 12 9.55 12.54 -0.06
C PHE A 12 9.99 12.45 1.42
N GLU A 13 9.96 13.56 2.16
CA GLU A 13 10.33 13.54 3.59
C GLU A 13 9.24 12.88 4.45
N GLU A 14 7.96 13.05 4.12
CA GLU A 14 6.86 12.37 4.80
C GLU A 14 6.90 10.85 4.58
N LEU A 15 7.17 10.42 3.35
CA LEU A 15 7.37 9.01 3.02
C LEU A 15 8.53 8.40 3.81
N LYS A 16 9.64 9.13 3.95
CA LYS A 16 10.84 8.67 4.65
C LYS A 16 10.64 8.57 6.16
N GLN A 17 9.90 9.49 6.78
CA GLN A 17 9.55 9.40 8.20
C GLN A 17 8.40 8.42 8.48
N GLY A 18 7.57 8.13 7.47
CA GLY A 18 6.50 7.12 7.52
C GLY A 18 5.16 7.61 8.08
N TYR A 19 5.01 8.91 8.29
CA TYR A 19 3.76 9.53 8.76
C TYR A 19 3.61 10.96 8.22
N ILE A 20 2.38 11.46 8.22
CA ILE A 20 2.04 12.86 7.95
C ILE A 20 1.57 13.52 9.23
N GLU A 21 1.83 14.82 9.33
CA GLU A 21 1.35 15.65 10.43
C GLU A 21 0.12 16.43 9.96
N GLU A 22 -1.04 16.13 10.53
CA GLU A 22 -2.26 16.91 10.38
C GLU A 22 -2.33 17.96 11.50
N LYS A 23 -3.32 18.86 11.44
CA LYS A 23 -3.51 19.90 12.46
C LYS A 23 -3.56 19.33 13.88
N ASP A 24 -4.41 18.33 14.08
CA ASP A 24 -4.75 17.77 15.39
C ASP A 24 -4.27 16.32 15.58
N SER A 25 -3.60 15.72 14.59
CA SER A 25 -3.15 14.33 14.66
C SER A 25 -1.90 14.04 13.83
N PHE A 26 -1.30 12.87 14.04
CA PHE A 26 -0.33 12.24 13.14
C PHE A 26 -0.97 11.00 12.53
N THR A 27 -0.87 10.84 11.20
CA THR A 27 -1.40 9.68 10.49
C THR A 27 -0.25 8.84 9.93
N CYS A 28 -0.19 7.55 10.29
CA CYS A 28 0.82 6.65 9.74
C CYS A 28 0.54 6.39 8.26
N LEU A 29 1.53 6.62 7.39
CA LEU A 29 1.38 6.35 5.94
C LEU A 29 1.37 4.84 5.63
N LEU A 30 1.93 4.03 6.51
CA LEU A 30 2.11 2.60 6.31
C LEU A 30 0.83 1.81 6.61
N CYS A 31 0.03 2.24 7.59
CA CYS A 31 -1.19 1.54 8.01
C CYS A 31 -2.44 2.41 8.15
N GLY A 32 -2.30 3.74 8.19
CA GLY A 32 -3.41 4.66 8.40
C GLY A 32 -3.77 4.94 9.84
N ASP A 33 -3.12 4.30 10.82
CA ASP A 33 -3.39 4.54 12.24
C ASP A 33 -3.14 6.01 12.58
N LYS A 34 -4.07 6.61 13.32
CA LYS A 34 -4.03 8.01 13.73
C LYS A 34 -3.69 8.14 15.21
N ILE A 35 -2.81 9.09 15.52
CA ILE A 35 -2.39 9.43 16.89
C ILE A 35 -2.69 10.92 17.10
N GLU A 36 -3.62 11.20 18.01
CA GLU A 36 -4.12 12.55 18.29
C GLU A 36 -3.10 13.38 19.09
N LYS A 37 -2.98 14.65 18.76
CA LYS A 37 -2.11 15.60 19.50
C LYS A 37 -2.77 16.01 20.81
N GLY A 38 -1.95 16.45 21.76
CA GLY A 38 -2.43 16.86 23.10
C GLY A 38 -2.75 15.69 24.04
N ILE A 39 -2.68 14.45 23.55
CA ILE A 39 -2.74 13.23 24.36
C ILE A 39 -1.31 12.73 24.61
N VAL A 40 -1.09 12.25 25.83
CA VAL A 40 0.15 11.59 26.24
C VAL A 40 -0.09 10.08 26.25
N TYR A 41 0.67 9.36 25.42
CA TYR A 41 0.46 7.94 25.18
C TYR A 41 1.41 7.09 26.03
N PRO A 42 0.89 6.09 26.77
CA PRO A 42 1.73 5.13 27.49
C PRO A 42 2.30 4.09 26.52
N TYR A 43 3.59 3.80 26.65
CA TYR A 43 4.21 2.64 26.02
C TYR A 43 5.26 2.04 26.95
N LYS A 44 5.07 0.77 27.32
CA LYS A 44 5.81 0.12 28.41
C LYS A 44 5.70 0.97 29.69
N ASP A 45 6.83 1.33 30.31
CA ASP A 45 6.87 2.06 31.57
C ASP A 45 7.10 3.57 31.39
N ARG A 46 6.81 4.13 30.20
CA ARG A 46 7.02 5.55 29.89
C ARG A 46 5.85 6.15 29.15
N PHE A 47 5.74 7.46 29.28
CA PHE A 47 4.76 8.30 28.62
C PHE A 47 5.43 9.11 27.51
N TYR A 48 4.79 9.18 26.35
CA TYR A 48 5.33 9.83 25.16
C TYR A 48 4.33 10.80 24.56
N GLU A 49 4.83 11.90 24.02
CA GLU A 49 4.05 12.79 23.17
C GLU A 49 3.69 12.09 21.84
N ALA A 50 2.60 12.53 21.24
CA ALA A 50 2.01 11.96 20.03
C ALA A 50 3.03 11.68 18.91
N GLU A 51 3.92 12.63 18.59
CA GLU A 51 4.93 12.46 17.54
C GLU A 51 5.93 11.32 17.87
N ARG A 52 6.41 11.26 19.11
CA ARG A 52 7.33 10.19 19.53
C ARG A 52 6.59 8.85 19.59
N TYR A 53 5.33 8.85 20.01
CA TYR A 53 4.50 7.66 20.01
C TYR A 53 4.24 7.14 18.58
N MET A 54 4.07 8.02 17.59
CA MET A 54 3.96 7.62 16.18
C MET A 54 5.21 6.89 15.67
N ARG A 55 6.40 7.38 16.02
CA ARG A 55 7.65 6.65 15.69
C ARG A 55 7.72 5.28 16.37
N ILE A 56 7.29 5.18 17.62
CA ILE A 56 7.20 3.89 18.33
C ILE A 56 6.21 2.95 17.65
N HIS A 57 5.04 3.47 17.23
CA HIS A 57 4.08 2.70 16.45
C HIS A 57 4.72 2.14 15.18
N ILE A 58 5.44 2.95 14.40
CA ILE A 58 6.15 2.48 13.19
C ILE A 58 7.18 1.40 13.54
N GLU A 59 8.00 1.61 14.57
CA GLU A 59 9.01 0.64 15.01
C GLU A 59 8.39 -0.70 15.45
N THR A 60 7.17 -0.69 15.99
CA THR A 60 6.53 -1.88 16.59
C THR A 60 5.58 -2.60 15.62
N ALA A 61 4.79 -1.86 14.85
CA ALA A 61 3.83 -2.40 13.91
C ALA A 61 4.45 -2.72 12.54
N HIS A 62 5.52 -1.99 12.17
CA HIS A 62 6.10 -2.06 10.82
C HIS A 62 7.59 -2.38 10.79
N THR A 63 8.22 -2.59 11.96
CA THR A 63 9.68 -2.74 12.14
C THR A 63 10.45 -1.45 11.81
N SER A 64 10.34 -0.96 10.58
CA SER A 64 10.81 0.35 10.16
C SER A 64 10.14 0.77 8.85
N VAL A 65 10.23 2.05 8.51
CA VAL A 65 9.81 2.54 7.19
C VAL A 65 10.57 1.83 6.06
N PHE A 66 11.87 1.58 6.27
CA PHE A 66 12.71 0.90 5.29
C PHE A 66 12.23 -0.53 5.01
N ASP A 67 11.99 -1.31 6.08
CA ASP A 67 11.52 -2.70 5.96
C ASP A 67 10.15 -2.75 5.28
N TYR A 68 9.24 -1.84 5.64
CA TYR A 68 7.92 -1.74 5.00
C TYR A 68 8.04 -1.47 3.49
N LEU A 69 8.78 -0.42 3.09
CA LEU A 69 8.96 -0.07 1.68
C LEU A 69 9.63 -1.21 0.90
N LEU A 70 10.58 -1.91 1.51
CA LEU A 70 11.27 -3.05 0.89
C LEU A 70 10.34 -4.27 0.71
N SER A 71 9.38 -4.45 1.60
CA SER A 71 8.40 -5.55 1.54
C SER A 71 7.36 -5.38 0.43
N MET A 72 7.09 -4.14 -0.03
CA MET A 72 6.10 -3.82 -1.07
C MET A 72 6.36 -4.58 -2.38
N ASP A 73 5.31 -4.81 -3.17
CA ASP A 73 5.42 -5.59 -4.41
C ASP A 73 6.48 -5.02 -5.38
N LYS A 74 7.12 -5.90 -6.16
CA LYS A 74 8.12 -5.52 -7.18
C LYS A 74 7.57 -4.51 -8.18
N LYS A 75 6.26 -4.53 -8.47
CA LYS A 75 5.62 -3.57 -9.37
C LYS A 75 5.56 -2.16 -8.81
N LEU A 76 5.54 -2.03 -7.48
CA LEU A 76 5.55 -0.74 -6.81
C LEU A 76 6.97 -0.21 -6.60
N THR A 77 7.90 -1.09 -6.20
CA THR A 77 9.29 -0.70 -5.88
C THR A 77 10.23 -0.75 -7.07
N GLY A 78 9.89 -1.50 -8.11
CA GLY A 78 10.77 -1.83 -9.23
C GLY A 78 11.99 -2.68 -8.82
N LEU A 79 11.98 -3.31 -7.63
CA LEU A 79 13.09 -4.09 -7.10
C LEU A 79 12.85 -5.60 -7.24
N THR A 80 13.86 -6.33 -7.70
CA THR A 80 13.83 -7.81 -7.67
C THR A 80 14.04 -8.33 -6.24
N ASP A 81 13.63 -9.57 -5.96
CA ASP A 81 13.84 -10.18 -4.64
C ASP A 81 15.32 -10.21 -4.25
N HIS A 82 16.20 -10.46 -5.21
CA HIS A 82 17.63 -10.40 -4.99
C HIS A 82 18.12 -8.98 -4.61
N GLN A 83 17.61 -7.94 -5.29
CA GLN A 83 17.91 -6.54 -4.94
C GLN A 83 17.38 -6.18 -3.54
N LYS A 84 16.20 -6.69 -3.16
CA LYS A 84 15.64 -6.50 -1.83
C LYS A 84 16.54 -7.10 -0.76
N SER A 85 16.95 -8.36 -0.91
CA SER A 85 17.88 -9.01 0.03
C SER A 85 19.19 -8.24 0.16
N LEU A 86 19.77 -7.77 -0.95
CA LEU A 86 20.98 -6.94 -0.91
C LEU A 86 20.78 -5.63 -0.14
N LEU A 87 19.69 -4.91 -0.42
CA LEU A 87 19.37 -3.66 0.27
C LEU A 87 19.17 -3.87 1.78
N GLN A 88 18.52 -4.96 2.18
CA GLN A 88 18.37 -5.33 3.60
C GLN A 88 19.74 -5.48 4.29
N LEU A 89 20.67 -6.19 3.66
CA LEU A 89 22.01 -6.40 4.21
C LEU A 89 22.84 -5.10 4.21
N PHE A 90 22.65 -4.23 3.22
CA PHE A 90 23.26 -2.90 3.21
C PHE A 90 22.74 -2.03 4.35
N TYR A 91 21.44 -2.07 4.61
CA TYR A 91 20.80 -1.32 5.68
C TYR A 91 21.27 -1.78 7.06
N GLN A 92 21.51 -3.09 7.23
CA GLN A 92 22.15 -3.66 8.43
C GLN A 92 23.63 -3.29 8.61
N GLY A 93 24.23 -2.53 7.68
CA GLY A 93 25.62 -2.09 7.76
C GLY A 93 26.64 -3.20 7.49
N LYS A 94 26.25 -4.31 6.86
CA LYS A 94 27.16 -5.42 6.59
C LYS A 94 28.22 -5.05 5.54
N SER A 95 29.44 -5.53 5.76
CA SER A 95 30.56 -5.36 4.82
C SER A 95 30.39 -6.23 3.58
N ASP A 96 31.01 -5.85 2.46
CA ASP A 96 30.90 -6.61 1.19
C ASP A 96 31.31 -8.08 1.34
N LYS A 97 32.31 -8.36 2.19
CA LYS A 97 32.74 -9.74 2.50
C LYS A 97 31.70 -10.48 3.36
N GLY A 98 31.03 -9.79 4.28
CA GLY A 98 29.94 -10.38 5.07
C GLY A 98 28.74 -10.74 4.19
N ILE A 99 28.37 -9.84 3.29
CA ILE A 99 27.25 -10.01 2.36
C ILE A 99 27.51 -11.15 1.38
N GLN A 100 28.71 -11.21 0.81
CA GLN A 100 29.12 -12.29 -0.09
C GLN A 100 29.02 -13.67 0.58
N LYS A 101 29.39 -13.77 1.87
CA LYS A 101 29.26 -15.03 2.62
C LYS A 101 27.81 -15.40 2.92
N GLU A 102 26.99 -14.41 3.26
CA GLU A 102 25.62 -14.65 3.70
C GLU A 102 24.67 -14.99 2.54
N LEU A 103 24.89 -14.38 1.38
CA LEU A 103 24.14 -14.71 0.17
C LEU A 103 24.73 -15.91 -0.58
N ASP A 104 25.88 -16.44 -0.16
CA ASP A 104 26.66 -17.48 -0.85
C ASP A 104 26.77 -17.25 -2.37
N MET A 105 26.98 -15.98 -2.76
CA MET A 105 26.87 -15.56 -4.15
C MET A 105 27.98 -14.59 -4.56
N GLY A 106 28.56 -14.89 -5.72
CA GLY A 106 29.51 -14.03 -6.42
C GLY A 106 30.78 -13.74 -5.60
N SER A 107 31.40 -12.62 -5.91
CA SER A 107 32.57 -12.13 -5.21
C SER A 107 32.29 -10.78 -4.55
N THR A 108 33.23 -10.30 -3.75
CA THR A 108 33.17 -8.94 -3.19
C THR A 108 33.15 -7.86 -4.28
N SER A 109 33.63 -8.13 -5.50
CA SER A 109 33.47 -7.20 -6.63
C SER A 109 32.03 -7.19 -7.17
N THR A 110 31.35 -8.34 -7.17
CA THR A 110 29.92 -8.42 -7.53
C THR A 110 29.06 -7.57 -6.58
N ILE A 111 29.30 -7.65 -5.27
CA ILE A 111 28.56 -6.85 -4.28
C ILE A 111 28.80 -5.34 -4.50
N ARG A 112 30.04 -4.93 -4.75
CA ARG A 112 30.37 -3.53 -5.10
C ARG A 112 29.66 -3.06 -6.36
N HIS A 113 29.62 -3.91 -7.39
CA HIS A 113 28.88 -3.60 -8.62
C HIS A 113 27.38 -3.42 -8.35
N HIS A 114 26.76 -4.27 -7.52
CA HIS A 114 25.36 -4.10 -7.12
C HIS A 114 25.12 -2.77 -6.37
N ARG A 115 25.99 -2.40 -5.43
CA ARG A 115 25.91 -1.09 -4.75
C ARG A 115 25.97 0.05 -5.75
N PHE A 116 26.92 0.00 -6.68
CA PHE A 116 27.07 1.03 -7.71
C PHE A 116 25.81 1.14 -8.58
N ALA A 117 25.30 0.02 -9.10
CA ALA A 117 24.11 0.00 -9.94
C ALA A 117 22.86 0.52 -9.20
N LEU A 118 22.69 0.16 -7.92
CA LEU A 118 21.57 0.67 -7.10
C LEU A 118 21.70 2.17 -6.82
N LYS A 119 22.92 2.68 -6.57
CA LYS A 119 23.16 4.12 -6.44
C LYS A 119 22.92 4.89 -7.73
N GLU A 120 23.25 4.28 -8.87
CA GLU A 120 22.94 4.89 -10.17
C GLU A 120 21.43 4.93 -10.41
N LYS A 121 20.71 3.85 -10.08
CA LYS A 121 19.24 3.81 -10.13
C LYS A 121 18.60 4.85 -9.22
N GLU A 122 19.13 5.09 -8.01
CA GLU A 122 18.68 6.15 -7.10
C GLU A 122 18.79 7.54 -7.75
N ARG A 123 19.93 7.84 -8.40
CA ARG A 123 20.13 9.12 -9.10
C ARG A 123 19.17 9.26 -10.27
N GLN A 124 19.00 8.21 -11.07
CA GLN A 124 18.08 8.19 -12.20
C GLN A 124 16.63 8.40 -11.74
N ALA A 125 16.21 7.71 -10.67
CA ALA A 125 14.86 7.87 -10.11
C ALA A 125 14.62 9.29 -9.60
N LYS A 126 15.61 9.90 -8.93
CA LYS A 126 15.52 11.29 -8.47
C LYS A 126 15.37 12.27 -9.63
N THR A 127 16.20 12.15 -10.67
CA THR A 127 16.11 13.01 -11.85
C THR A 127 14.79 12.81 -12.59
N PHE A 128 14.35 11.55 -12.74
CA PHE A 128 13.09 11.23 -13.40
C PHE A 128 11.89 11.79 -12.64
N LEU A 129 11.85 11.65 -11.31
CA LEU A 129 10.80 12.22 -10.46
C LEU A 129 10.69 13.74 -10.67
N ALA A 130 11.82 14.45 -10.65
CA ALA A 130 11.84 15.89 -10.90
C ALA A 130 11.30 16.26 -12.30
N ILE A 131 11.64 15.49 -13.34
CA ILE A 131 11.10 15.70 -14.69
C ILE A 131 9.57 15.50 -14.69
N MET A 132 9.06 14.48 -14.01
CA MET A 132 7.63 14.19 -13.96
C MET A 132 6.86 15.26 -13.18
N GLU A 133 7.40 15.79 -12.09
CA GLU A 133 6.80 16.91 -11.36
C GLU A 133 6.71 18.17 -12.22
N LEU A 134 7.79 18.54 -12.89
CA LEU A 134 7.80 19.68 -13.82
C LEU A 134 6.83 19.51 -14.99
N LEU A 135 6.62 18.29 -15.47
CA LEU A 135 5.62 18.00 -16.50
C LEU A 135 4.21 18.23 -15.98
N LYS A 136 3.88 17.73 -14.77
CA LYS A 136 2.56 17.90 -14.14
C LYS A 136 2.18 19.36 -13.95
N GLU A 137 3.15 20.25 -13.68
CA GLU A 137 2.90 21.70 -13.57
C GLU A 137 2.39 22.35 -14.86
N LYS A 138 2.60 21.72 -16.01
CA LYS A 138 2.23 22.24 -17.34
C LYS A 138 1.17 21.40 -18.05
N ASP A 139 0.90 20.20 -17.58
CA ASP A 139 0.01 19.25 -18.26
C ASP A 139 -1.45 19.45 -17.82
N GLU A 140 -2.09 20.49 -18.35
CA GLU A 140 -3.50 20.81 -18.11
C GLU A 140 -4.47 19.73 -18.62
N TYR A 141 -3.99 18.83 -19.49
CA TYR A 141 -4.82 17.83 -20.16
C TYR A 141 -4.51 16.39 -19.72
N ALA A 142 -3.57 16.20 -18.78
CA ALA A 142 -3.30 14.89 -18.21
C ALA A 142 -4.57 14.36 -17.53
N PRO A 143 -5.09 13.20 -17.94
CA PRO A 143 -6.22 12.60 -17.23
C PRO A 143 -5.79 12.24 -15.80
N ALA A 144 -6.62 12.59 -14.82
CA ALA A 144 -6.44 12.19 -13.44
C ALA A 144 -6.60 10.67 -13.32
N PHE A 145 -5.48 9.97 -13.23
CA PHE A 145 -5.46 8.52 -12.98
C PHE A 145 -5.61 8.23 -11.51
N LEU A 146 -6.34 7.17 -11.20
CA LEU A 146 -6.45 6.71 -9.83
C LEU A 146 -5.13 6.11 -9.35
N PRO A 147 -4.75 6.36 -8.08
CA PRO A 147 -3.61 5.67 -7.51
C PRO A 147 -3.86 4.16 -7.42
N VAL A 148 -2.78 3.41 -7.60
CA VAL A 148 -2.72 1.97 -7.32
C VAL A 148 -2.75 1.79 -5.81
N HIS A 149 -3.57 0.91 -5.24
CA HIS A 149 -3.52 0.69 -3.79
C HIS A 149 -2.23 -0.05 -3.39
N LYS A 150 -1.67 0.27 -2.21
CA LYS A 150 -0.35 -0.24 -1.76
C LYS A 150 -0.26 -1.78 -1.70
N THR A 151 -1.40 -2.42 -1.51
CA THR A 151 -1.52 -3.87 -1.32
C THR A 151 -1.82 -4.62 -2.61
N ALA A 152 -1.75 -3.92 -3.76
CA ALA A 152 -2.01 -4.50 -5.07
C ALA A 152 -1.03 -5.63 -5.40
N THR A 153 -1.57 -6.80 -5.70
CA THR A 153 -0.82 -8.01 -6.07
C THR A 153 -0.54 -8.07 -7.59
N MET A 154 -1.32 -7.37 -8.40
CA MET A 154 -1.29 -7.43 -9.87
C MET A 154 -1.36 -6.04 -10.49
N VAL A 155 -0.27 -5.27 -10.44
CA VAL A 155 -0.22 -3.95 -11.12
C VAL A 155 0.03 -4.16 -12.62
N ASP A 156 -1.06 -4.13 -13.38
CA ASP A 156 -1.13 -4.24 -14.84
C ASP A 156 -2.13 -3.22 -15.43
N ASP A 157 -2.45 -3.30 -16.72
CA ASP A 157 -3.35 -2.39 -17.45
C ASP A 157 -4.74 -2.21 -16.79
N ARG A 158 -5.15 -3.12 -15.90
CA ARG A 158 -6.40 -2.99 -15.14
C ARG A 158 -6.41 -1.77 -14.23
N TYR A 159 -5.25 -1.30 -13.78
CA TYR A 159 -5.11 -0.13 -12.92
C TYR A 159 -5.01 1.19 -13.69
N ASN A 160 -4.93 1.13 -15.02
CA ASN A 160 -4.99 2.31 -15.89
C ASN A 160 -6.44 2.83 -15.94
N ILE A 161 -6.92 3.39 -14.81
CA ILE A 161 -8.29 3.87 -14.61
C ILE A 161 -8.22 5.36 -14.34
N THR A 162 -8.99 6.15 -15.10
CA THR A 162 -9.19 7.56 -14.80
C THR A 162 -10.33 7.76 -13.80
N GLU A 163 -10.33 8.88 -13.08
CA GLU A 163 -11.42 9.25 -12.17
C GLU A 163 -12.78 9.26 -12.88
N GLU A 164 -12.84 9.83 -14.09
CA GLU A 164 -14.06 9.82 -14.90
C GLU A 164 -14.55 8.41 -15.24
N GLU A 165 -13.63 7.50 -15.57
CA GLU A 165 -13.99 6.11 -15.86
C GLU A 165 -14.53 5.42 -14.61
N GLN A 166 -13.94 5.67 -13.43
CA GLN A 166 -14.46 5.16 -12.16
C GLN A 166 -15.90 5.64 -11.95
N GLU A 167 -16.18 6.94 -12.05
CA GLU A 167 -17.54 7.45 -11.85
C GLU A 167 -18.55 6.82 -12.80
N LYS A 168 -18.22 6.73 -14.09
CA LYS A 168 -19.09 6.13 -15.12
C LYS A 168 -19.37 4.66 -14.81
N ILE A 169 -18.36 3.93 -14.33
CA ILE A 169 -18.48 2.51 -13.99
C ILE A 169 -19.27 2.32 -12.69
N LEU A 170 -19.03 3.13 -11.66
CA LEU A 170 -19.78 3.09 -10.40
C LEU A 170 -21.26 3.40 -10.65
N LYS A 171 -21.60 4.47 -11.36
CA LYS A 171 -23.00 4.80 -11.72
C LYS A 171 -23.69 3.66 -12.49
N LYS A 172 -22.94 2.89 -13.28
CA LYS A 172 -23.47 1.77 -14.06
C LYS A 172 -23.79 0.53 -13.21
N TYR A 173 -22.97 0.24 -12.20
CA TYR A 173 -23.09 -0.98 -11.40
C TYR A 173 -23.78 -0.75 -10.04
N PHE A 174 -23.74 0.50 -9.54
CA PHE A 174 -24.40 1.00 -8.34
C PHE A 174 -25.40 2.12 -8.70
N PRO A 175 -26.48 1.82 -9.44
CA PRO A 175 -27.43 2.85 -9.90
C PRO A 175 -28.18 3.55 -8.74
N GLU A 176 -28.32 2.86 -7.60
CA GLU A 176 -29.03 3.37 -6.42
C GLU A 176 -28.08 3.94 -5.34
N GLY A 177 -26.78 4.06 -5.65
CA GLY A 177 -25.74 4.48 -4.71
C GLY A 177 -24.81 3.33 -4.30
N THR A 178 -23.61 3.65 -3.83
CA THR A 178 -22.55 2.68 -3.51
C THR A 178 -22.80 1.89 -2.22
N ASP A 179 -23.76 2.34 -1.39
CA ASP A 179 -24.26 1.61 -0.22
C ASP A 179 -25.36 0.59 -0.57
N LYS A 180 -25.73 0.47 -1.84
CA LYS A 180 -26.80 -0.41 -2.32
C LYS A 180 -26.25 -1.62 -3.08
N PRO A 181 -27.05 -2.70 -3.21
CA PRO A 181 -26.64 -3.89 -3.93
C PRO A 181 -26.23 -3.59 -5.37
N LEU A 182 -25.25 -4.35 -5.86
CA LEU A 182 -24.82 -4.33 -7.25
C LEU A 182 -25.95 -4.79 -8.16
N LEU A 183 -26.19 -4.06 -9.25
CA LEU A 183 -27.11 -4.51 -10.29
C LEU A 183 -26.64 -5.83 -10.92
N LYS A 184 -25.32 -5.98 -11.11
CA LYS A 184 -24.66 -7.20 -11.59
C LYS A 184 -23.16 -7.13 -11.33
N PHE A 185 -22.51 -8.29 -11.25
CA PHE A 185 -21.05 -8.32 -11.12
C PHE A 185 -20.35 -8.07 -12.48
N PRO A 186 -19.33 -7.19 -12.55
CA PRO A 186 -18.68 -6.86 -13.82
C PRO A 186 -17.91 -8.04 -14.46
N PRO A 187 -18.10 -8.30 -15.77
CA PRO A 187 -17.36 -9.35 -16.47
C PRO A 187 -15.93 -8.93 -16.83
N LYS A 188 -15.70 -7.62 -17.05
CA LYS A 188 -14.39 -7.07 -17.40
C LYS A 188 -13.58 -6.79 -16.15
N GLU A 189 -12.31 -7.18 -16.16
CA GLU A 189 -11.41 -7.10 -15.00
C GLU A 189 -11.19 -5.65 -14.51
N LYS A 190 -11.01 -4.69 -15.43
CA LYS A 190 -10.90 -3.25 -15.08
C LYS A 190 -12.15 -2.72 -14.34
N GLN A 191 -13.34 -3.10 -14.81
CA GLN A 191 -14.60 -2.71 -14.17
C GLN A 191 -14.77 -3.40 -12.81
N ARG A 192 -14.36 -4.66 -12.73
CA ARG A 192 -14.38 -5.44 -11.49
C ARG A 192 -13.48 -4.81 -10.44
N LEU A 193 -12.27 -4.38 -10.81
CA LEU A 193 -11.35 -3.70 -9.89
C LEU A 193 -11.98 -2.45 -9.27
N ILE A 194 -12.67 -1.63 -10.07
CA ILE A 194 -13.36 -0.41 -9.59
C ILE A 194 -14.48 -0.77 -8.60
N VAL A 195 -15.30 -1.76 -8.93
CA VAL A 195 -16.38 -2.21 -8.04
C VAL A 195 -15.83 -2.79 -6.75
N LEU A 196 -14.80 -3.63 -6.82
CA LEU A 196 -14.19 -4.24 -5.63
C LEU A 196 -13.49 -3.20 -4.75
N ARG A 197 -12.88 -2.18 -5.37
CA ARG A 197 -12.32 -1.03 -4.67
C ARG A 197 -13.40 -0.35 -3.82
N GLU A 198 -14.57 -0.07 -4.40
CA GLU A 198 -15.70 0.52 -3.69
C GLU A 198 -16.25 -0.38 -2.57
N VAL A 199 -16.42 -1.68 -2.84
CA VAL A 199 -16.87 -2.65 -1.82
C VAL A 199 -15.88 -2.71 -0.66
N ALA A 200 -14.57 -2.69 -0.94
CA ALA A 200 -13.54 -2.72 0.08
C ALA A 200 -13.53 -1.46 0.96
N SER A 201 -13.86 -0.28 0.41
CA SER A 201 -13.99 0.94 1.23
C SER A 201 -15.15 0.94 2.20
N GLN A 202 -16.15 0.08 1.98
CA GLN A 202 -17.32 -0.05 2.85
C GLN A 202 -17.11 -1.07 3.99
N LEU A 203 -16.03 -1.85 3.94
CA LEU A 203 -15.65 -2.73 5.03
C LEU A 203 -14.98 -1.94 6.15
N LEU A 204 -15.17 -2.39 7.39
CA LEU A 204 -14.62 -1.74 8.57
C LEU A 204 -13.09 -1.89 8.60
N PRO A 205 -12.34 -0.78 8.70
CA PRO A 205 -10.91 -0.84 8.96
C PRO A 205 -10.65 -1.43 10.35
N GLU A 206 -9.48 -2.04 10.55
CA GLU A 206 -9.06 -2.67 11.82
C GLU A 206 -9.95 -3.81 12.34
N HIS A 207 -10.92 -4.26 11.54
CA HIS A 207 -11.80 -5.34 11.93
C HIS A 207 -11.34 -6.67 11.35
N THR A 208 -11.27 -7.69 12.21
CA THR A 208 -11.04 -9.07 11.79
C THR A 208 -12.40 -9.77 11.70
N TYR A 209 -12.83 -10.02 10.47
CA TYR A 209 -14.08 -10.69 10.18
C TYR A 209 -13.94 -12.19 10.33
N GLY A 210 -14.88 -12.81 11.03
CA GLY A 210 -15.11 -14.25 10.88
C GLY A 210 -15.71 -14.57 9.51
N GLU A 211 -15.58 -15.82 9.04
CA GLU A 211 -16.10 -16.20 7.72
C GLU A 211 -17.59 -15.84 7.52
N LYS A 212 -18.44 -16.20 8.49
CA LYS A 212 -19.89 -15.95 8.42
C LYS A 212 -20.23 -14.45 8.43
N GLU A 213 -19.46 -13.69 9.19
CA GLU A 213 -19.64 -12.24 9.32
C GLU A 213 -19.29 -11.54 8.01
N LEU A 214 -18.13 -11.87 7.42
CA LEU A 214 -17.75 -11.33 6.12
C LEU A 214 -18.76 -11.71 5.04
N ASN A 215 -19.22 -12.96 5.03
CA ASN A 215 -20.23 -13.40 4.06
C ASN A 215 -21.52 -12.58 4.17
N GLN A 216 -21.94 -12.26 5.40
CA GLN A 216 -23.13 -11.43 5.61
C GLN A 216 -22.92 -9.99 5.11
N ALA A 217 -21.77 -9.38 5.42
CA ALA A 217 -21.43 -8.05 4.93
C ALA A 217 -21.38 -7.98 3.40
N LEU A 218 -20.82 -9.00 2.74
CA LEU A 218 -20.71 -9.05 1.29
C LEU A 218 -22.03 -9.41 0.59
N LYS A 219 -22.92 -10.13 1.26
CA LYS A 219 -24.24 -10.52 0.72
C LYS A 219 -25.14 -9.32 0.47
N ASP A 220 -24.96 -8.25 1.23
CA ASP A 220 -25.68 -7.00 1.02
C ASP A 220 -25.28 -6.30 -0.29
N PHE A 221 -24.08 -6.61 -0.82
CA PHE A 221 -23.61 -6.10 -2.11
C PHE A 221 -23.96 -7.02 -3.29
N TYR A 222 -23.85 -8.34 -3.13
CA TYR A 222 -24.13 -9.30 -4.20
C TYR A 222 -24.44 -10.69 -3.65
N GLU A 223 -25.42 -11.38 -4.26
CA GLU A 223 -25.85 -12.71 -3.83
C GLU A 223 -24.70 -13.73 -3.81
N ASP A 224 -23.80 -13.67 -4.80
CA ASP A 224 -22.58 -14.48 -4.83
C ASP A 224 -21.44 -13.80 -4.06
N TYR A 225 -21.61 -13.73 -2.74
CA TYR A 225 -20.62 -13.19 -1.82
C TYR A 225 -19.28 -13.96 -1.86
N ALA A 226 -19.30 -15.25 -2.22
CA ALA A 226 -18.10 -16.07 -2.31
C ALA A 226 -17.20 -15.61 -3.48
N LEU A 227 -17.81 -15.22 -4.61
CA LEU A 227 -17.11 -14.63 -5.74
C LEU A 227 -16.45 -13.30 -5.38
N ILE A 228 -17.19 -12.40 -4.71
CA ILE A 228 -16.65 -11.10 -4.26
C ILE A 228 -15.48 -11.33 -3.30
N ARG A 229 -15.66 -12.17 -2.28
CA ARG A 229 -14.62 -12.49 -1.29
C ARG A 229 -13.35 -13.00 -1.95
N ARG A 230 -13.48 -13.92 -2.92
CA ARG A 230 -12.34 -14.45 -3.68
C ARG A 230 -11.59 -13.32 -4.39
N TYR A 231 -12.29 -12.47 -5.12
CA TYR A 231 -11.63 -11.39 -5.85
C TYR A 231 -11.05 -10.31 -4.94
N LEU A 232 -11.69 -9.98 -3.81
CA LEU A 232 -11.12 -9.06 -2.83
C LEU A 232 -9.75 -9.55 -2.34
N ILE A 233 -9.56 -10.87 -2.18
CA ILE A 233 -8.27 -11.47 -1.84
C ILE A 233 -7.33 -11.46 -3.04
N ASP A 234 -7.79 -11.93 -4.21
CA ASP A 234 -6.95 -12.05 -5.42
C ASP A 234 -6.35 -10.69 -5.82
N TYR A 235 -7.12 -9.61 -5.73
CA TYR A 235 -6.65 -8.24 -6.02
C TYR A 235 -5.93 -7.57 -4.85
N GLY A 236 -5.85 -8.21 -3.68
CA GLY A 236 -5.08 -7.72 -2.53
C GLY A 236 -5.78 -6.67 -1.66
N PHE A 237 -7.11 -6.57 -1.71
CA PHE A 237 -7.87 -5.75 -0.76
C PHE A 237 -8.05 -6.43 0.60
N LEU A 238 -8.25 -7.76 0.61
CA LEU A 238 -8.37 -8.57 1.82
C LEU A 238 -7.20 -9.55 1.93
N ASP A 239 -6.84 -9.88 3.17
CA ASP A 239 -6.08 -11.08 3.49
C ASP A 239 -6.93 -12.07 4.28
N ARG A 240 -6.39 -13.27 4.46
CA ARG A 240 -7.06 -14.32 5.24
C ARG A 240 -6.06 -15.20 5.98
N LYS A 241 -6.53 -15.84 7.05
CA LYS A 241 -5.86 -17.03 7.58
C LYS A 241 -5.89 -18.17 6.57
N LEU A 242 -4.87 -19.03 6.61
CA LEU A 242 -4.75 -20.18 5.70
C LEU A 242 -5.92 -21.17 5.82
N ASP A 243 -6.49 -21.29 7.02
CA ASP A 243 -7.67 -22.11 7.30
C ASP A 243 -9.00 -21.44 6.90
N GLY A 244 -8.98 -20.18 6.45
CA GLY A 244 -10.16 -19.41 6.06
C GLY A 244 -11.05 -19.00 7.23
N SER A 245 -10.59 -19.12 8.47
CA SER A 245 -11.39 -18.77 9.66
C SER A 245 -11.60 -17.26 9.82
N GLU A 246 -10.62 -16.46 9.41
CA GLU A 246 -10.56 -15.02 9.59
C GLU A 246 -10.09 -14.28 8.34
N TYR A 247 -10.61 -13.07 8.18
CA TYR A 247 -10.35 -12.16 7.06
C TYR A 247 -10.19 -10.72 7.56
N TRP A 248 -9.33 -9.94 6.94
CA TRP A 248 -9.11 -8.54 7.29
C TRP A 248 -8.69 -7.72 6.08
N LEU A 249 -8.94 -6.41 6.10
CA LEU A 249 -8.43 -5.48 5.09
C LEU A 249 -6.89 -5.43 5.15
N LYS A 250 -6.24 -5.58 3.99
CA LYS A 250 -4.78 -5.39 3.92
C LYS A 250 -4.45 -3.91 4.07
N LYS A 251 -3.37 -3.64 4.81
CA LYS A 251 -2.85 -2.30 5.06
C LYS A 251 -1.61 -1.99 4.21
#